data_AF-A0A836HEM9-F1
#
_entry.id   AF-A0A836HEM9-F1
#
_cell.length_a   1.000
_cell.length_b   1.000
_cell.length_c   1.000
_cell.angle_alpha   90.00
_cell.angle_beta   90.00
_cell.angle_gamma   90.00
#
_symmetry.space_group_name_H-M   'P 1'
#
loop_
_entity.id
_entity.type
_entity.pdbx_description
1 polymer ?
#
loop_
_entity_poly.entity_id
_entity_poly.type
_entity_poly.pdbx_seq_one_letter_code
_entity_poly.pdbx_strand_id
1 'polypeptide(L)'
;MRRCYKLQVRPRVLSLLSDLAQPRTSTSYHDLLRSSHIPTQSLPFLPPPRWAAELSRALRRAFPDVAQDHHTRFLQVFVHPSFTTAAGVSGTMQPLLSIGDALLERIGGLWILATFEGIRREEYASLLALLTSDTALCRVLRDHWRLEHMVLTDASADLFSRQRLSTTKGLMSWLSQGNASGVQSLPDPYGAGCVKAMAAAVLLEHGGDAAEHFVKSEVLPYVL
;
A
#
# COMPACT_ATOMS: atom_id res chain seq x y z
N MET A 1 -20.91 11.09 -34.43
CA MET A 1 -21.71 10.79 -33.22
C MET A 1 -20.79 10.78 -32.00
N ARG A 2 -20.93 11.73 -31.08
CA ARG A 2 -20.08 11.88 -29.88
C ARG A 2 -20.57 10.90 -28.80
N ARG A 3 -19.71 9.99 -28.33
CA ARG A 3 -20.00 9.09 -27.20
C ARG A 3 -19.67 9.82 -25.89
N CYS A 4 -20.68 10.18 -25.13
CA CYS A 4 -20.53 10.64 -23.75
C CYS A 4 -20.28 9.43 -22.84
N TYR A 5 -19.11 9.38 -22.21
CA TYR A 5 -18.85 8.41 -21.15
C TYR A 5 -19.51 8.93 -19.86
N LYS A 6 -20.56 8.25 -19.40
CA LYS A 6 -21.08 8.45 -18.04
C LYS A 6 -20.08 7.88 -17.06
N LEU A 7 -19.27 8.75 -16.44
CA LEU A 7 -18.49 8.43 -15.25
C LEU A 7 -19.47 8.09 -14.12
N GLN A 8 -19.68 6.79 -13.86
CA GLN A 8 -20.27 6.33 -12.61
C GLN A 8 -19.24 6.52 -11.49
N VAL A 9 -19.14 7.73 -10.97
CA VAL A 9 -18.37 8.05 -9.77
C VAL A 9 -19.13 7.47 -8.56
N ARG A 10 -18.47 6.60 -7.80
CA ARG A 10 -19.04 6.01 -6.58
C ARG A 10 -19.37 7.11 -5.57
N PRO A 11 -20.56 7.10 -4.93
CA PRO A 11 -21.02 8.19 -4.05
C PRO A 11 -20.08 8.51 -2.89
N ARG A 12 -19.25 7.55 -2.45
CA ARG A 12 -18.29 7.73 -1.34
C ARG A 12 -17.06 8.59 -1.68
N VAL A 13 -16.70 8.70 -2.96
CA VAL A 13 -15.59 9.58 -3.37
C VAL A 13 -16.05 11.03 -3.33
N LEU A 14 -17.32 11.29 -3.68
CA LEU A 14 -17.91 12.62 -3.61
C LEU A 14 -18.15 13.09 -2.17
N SER A 15 -18.43 12.19 -1.22
CA SER A 15 -18.57 12.59 0.20
C SER A 15 -17.23 13.00 0.81
N LEU A 16 -16.13 12.29 0.50
CA LEU A 16 -14.79 12.67 0.93
C LEU A 16 -14.32 14.00 0.31
N LEU A 17 -14.66 14.22 -0.96
CA LEU A 17 -14.36 15.49 -1.64
C LEU A 17 -15.26 16.65 -1.19
N SER A 18 -16.51 16.37 -0.79
CA SER A 18 -17.45 17.37 -0.29
C SER A 18 -17.05 17.86 1.11
N ASP A 19 -16.50 17.00 1.96
CA ASP A 19 -15.96 17.40 3.27
C ASP A 19 -14.67 18.22 3.12
N LEU A 20 -13.90 17.99 2.04
CA LEU A 20 -12.73 18.81 1.66
C LEU A 20 -13.11 20.14 0.97
N ALA A 21 -14.33 20.25 0.45
CA ALA A 21 -14.82 21.43 -0.28
C ALA A 21 -15.45 22.51 0.61
N GLN A 22 -15.44 22.33 1.95
CA GLN A 22 -15.82 23.42 2.84
C GLN A 22 -14.80 24.56 2.75
N PRO A 23 -15.25 25.81 2.56
CA PRO A 23 -14.37 26.91 2.18
C PRO A 23 -13.66 27.45 3.42
N ARG A 24 -12.46 26.94 3.70
CA ARG A 24 -11.46 27.67 4.47
C ARG A 24 -10.10 27.58 3.79
N THR A 25 -9.69 28.75 3.29
CA THR A 25 -8.36 29.11 2.76
C THR A 25 -7.95 28.48 1.44
N SER A 26 -7.42 29.33 0.56
CA SER A 26 -6.93 29.06 -0.79
C SER A 26 -5.65 28.23 -0.80
N THR A 27 -5.67 27.04 -0.22
CA THR A 27 -4.60 26.05 -0.42
C THR A 27 -4.76 25.47 -1.81
N SER A 28 -3.73 25.63 -2.66
CA SER A 28 -3.75 24.98 -3.96
C SER A 28 -3.76 23.47 -3.77
N TYR A 29 -4.28 22.72 -4.76
CA TYR A 29 -4.23 21.26 -4.74
C TYR A 29 -2.79 20.74 -4.54
N HIS A 30 -1.80 21.51 -5.00
CA HIS A 30 -0.39 21.25 -4.82
C HIS A 30 0.06 21.42 -3.37
N ASP A 31 -0.47 22.41 -2.65
CA ASP A 31 -0.17 22.62 -1.22
C ASP A 31 -0.81 21.53 -0.35
N LEU A 32 -2.03 21.09 -0.69
CA LEU A 32 -2.69 19.98 -0.01
C LEU A 32 -1.93 18.65 -0.16
N LEU A 33 -1.32 18.40 -1.32
CA LEU A 33 -0.46 17.23 -1.55
C LEU A 33 0.92 17.36 -0.91
N ARG A 34 1.39 18.59 -0.67
CA ARG A 34 2.64 18.86 0.06
C ARG A 34 2.52 18.69 1.57
N SER A 35 1.34 18.95 2.14
CA SER A 35 1.10 18.93 3.59
C SER A 35 -0.01 17.96 3.99
N SER A 36 -0.11 16.80 3.34
CA SER A 36 -1.24 15.88 3.51
C SER A 36 -1.24 15.12 4.83
N HIS A 37 -1.17 15.80 5.98
CA HIS A 37 -1.38 15.19 7.28
C HIS A 37 -2.87 14.91 7.48
N ILE A 38 -3.41 13.95 6.72
CA ILE A 38 -4.77 13.45 6.96
C ILE A 38 -4.76 12.83 8.37
N PRO A 39 -5.72 13.17 9.25
CA PRO A 39 -5.78 12.57 10.58
C PRO A 39 -5.84 11.04 10.48
N THR A 40 -4.99 10.33 11.22
CA THR A 40 -5.06 8.87 11.30
C THR A 40 -6.33 8.45 12.02
N GLN A 41 -7.19 7.69 11.34
CA GLN A 41 -8.33 7.06 11.97
C GLN A 41 -7.84 5.88 12.82
N SER A 42 -8.42 5.71 14.00
CA SER A 42 -8.23 4.49 14.80
C SER A 42 -8.67 3.28 13.99
N LEU A 43 -7.88 2.21 13.99
CA LEU A 43 -8.25 0.99 13.30
C LEU A 43 -9.57 0.44 13.88
N PRO A 44 -10.56 0.07 13.04
CA PRO A 44 -11.83 -0.52 13.47
C PRO A 44 -11.66 -1.91 14.13
N PHE A 45 -10.43 -2.44 14.14
CA PHE A 45 -10.02 -3.63 14.86
C PHE A 45 -8.58 -3.45 15.35
N LEU A 46 -8.23 -4.14 16.45
CA LEU A 46 -6.85 -4.16 16.93
C LEU A 46 -6.10 -5.31 16.25
N PRO A 47 -5.10 -5.04 15.41
CA PRO A 47 -4.26 -6.11 14.90
C PRO A 47 -3.49 -6.78 16.06
N PRO A 48 -3.03 -8.03 15.91
CA PRO A 48 -2.32 -8.72 16.99
C PRO A 48 -1.11 -7.89 17.47
N PRO A 49 -1.03 -7.49 18.77
CA PRO A 49 -0.05 -6.50 19.24
C PRO A 49 1.41 -6.86 18.95
N ARG A 50 1.72 -8.15 18.94
CA ARG A 50 3.05 -8.67 18.66
C ARG A 50 3.39 -8.69 17.17
N TRP A 51 2.42 -8.99 16.32
CA TRP A 51 2.59 -8.83 14.87
C TRP A 51 2.87 -7.35 14.56
N ALA A 52 2.13 -6.43 15.17
CA ALA A 52 2.35 -5.00 15.00
C ALA A 52 3.77 -4.58 15.43
N ALA A 53 4.25 -5.07 16.58
CA ALA A 53 5.60 -4.81 17.06
C ALA A 53 6.69 -5.38 16.13
N GLU A 54 6.52 -6.59 15.61
CA GLU A 54 7.48 -7.19 14.68
C GLU A 54 7.46 -6.51 13.31
N LEU A 55 6.28 -6.17 12.79
CA LEU A 55 6.14 -5.38 11.58
C LEU A 55 6.81 -4.01 11.74
N SER A 56 6.64 -3.34 12.88
CA SER A 56 7.34 -2.08 13.19
C SER A 56 8.86 -2.21 13.05
N ARG A 57 9.41 -3.30 13.60
CA ARG A 57 10.85 -3.57 13.58
C ARG A 57 11.32 -3.91 12.17
N ALA A 58 10.56 -4.73 11.46
CA ALA A 58 10.86 -5.12 10.09
C ALA A 58 10.85 -3.91 9.16
N LEU A 59 9.85 -3.03 9.28
CA LEU A 59 9.76 -1.79 8.51
C LEU A 59 10.91 -0.83 8.83
N ARG A 60 11.29 -0.67 10.10
CA ARG A 60 12.46 0.17 10.47
C ARG A 60 13.79 -0.36 9.92
N ARG A 61 13.89 -1.68 9.72
CA ARG A 61 15.08 -2.30 9.10
C ARG A 61 15.05 -2.18 7.58
N ALA A 62 13.89 -2.37 6.97
CA ALA A 62 13.71 -2.30 5.52
C ALA A 62 13.83 -0.85 5.01
N PHE A 63 13.27 0.10 5.76
CA PHE A 63 13.18 1.51 5.37
C PHE A 63 13.68 2.42 6.52
N PRO A 64 15.00 2.46 6.77
CA PRO A 64 15.56 3.26 7.85
C PRO A 64 15.30 4.77 7.69
N ASP A 65 15.14 5.23 6.44
CA ASP A 65 14.93 6.64 6.10
C ASP A 65 13.45 7.08 6.13
N VAL A 66 12.52 6.14 6.34
CA VAL A 66 11.09 6.43 6.44
C VAL A 66 10.69 6.49 7.91
N ALA A 67 10.48 7.70 8.41
CA ALA A 67 9.97 7.92 9.76
C ALA A 67 8.57 7.29 9.92
N GLN A 68 8.25 6.69 11.06
CA GLN A 68 6.93 6.09 11.31
C GLN A 68 6.16 6.89 12.35
N ASP A 69 5.82 8.13 12.00
CA ASP A 69 5.18 9.06 12.92
C ASP A 69 3.80 8.56 13.35
N HIS A 70 2.99 8.06 12.40
CA HIS A 70 1.73 7.39 12.72
C HIS A 70 1.78 5.89 12.41
N HIS A 71 2.08 5.12 13.44
CA HIS A 71 2.24 3.68 13.36
C HIS A 71 1.02 2.95 12.76
N THR A 72 -0.21 3.43 13.01
CA THR A 72 -1.44 2.78 12.55
C THR A 72 -1.61 2.75 11.02
N ARG A 73 -1.17 3.78 10.31
CA ARG A 73 -1.28 3.84 8.84
C ARG A 73 -0.36 2.81 8.18
N PHE A 74 0.86 2.66 8.69
CA PHE A 74 1.78 1.63 8.22
C PHE A 74 1.32 0.22 8.57
N LEU A 75 0.63 0.02 9.70
CA LEU A 75 0.01 -1.28 10.00
C LEU A 75 -1.11 -1.62 9.01
N GLN A 76 -1.96 -0.64 8.67
CA GLN A 76 -3.08 -0.80 7.73
C GLN A 76 -2.63 -1.36 6.36
N VAL A 77 -1.45 -0.95 5.90
CA VAL A 77 -0.83 -1.41 4.63
C VAL A 77 -0.71 -2.94 4.57
N PHE A 78 -0.44 -3.59 5.71
CA PHE A 78 -0.20 -5.03 5.77
C PHE A 78 -1.44 -5.83 6.18
N VAL A 79 -2.63 -5.23 6.18
CA VAL A 79 -3.87 -5.95 6.41
C VAL A 79 -4.66 -5.98 5.11
N HIS A 80 -4.84 -7.17 4.54
CA HIS A 80 -5.67 -7.37 3.36
C HIS A 80 -7.16 -7.34 3.74
N PRO A 81 -8.08 -6.86 2.87
CA PRO A 81 -9.51 -6.82 3.17
C PRO A 81 -10.13 -8.16 3.54
N SER A 82 -9.57 -9.28 3.03
CA SER A 82 -10.05 -10.63 3.38
C SER A 82 -9.78 -11.03 4.84
N PHE A 83 -8.88 -10.34 5.55
CA PHE A 83 -8.60 -10.61 6.96
C PHE A 83 -9.77 -10.29 7.90
N THR A 84 -10.65 -9.36 7.50
CA THR A 84 -11.66 -8.79 8.39
C THR A 84 -13.05 -8.82 7.76
N THR A 85 -14.06 -8.44 8.53
CA THR A 85 -15.45 -8.34 8.06
C THR A 85 -15.64 -7.06 7.23
N ALA A 86 -16.76 -6.96 6.51
CA ALA A 86 -17.10 -5.77 5.72
C ALA A 86 -17.06 -4.45 6.52
N ALA A 87 -17.37 -4.50 7.83
CA ALA A 87 -17.30 -3.33 8.71
C ALA A 87 -15.85 -2.88 9.02
N GLY A 88 -14.88 -3.79 8.94
CA GLY A 88 -13.47 -3.52 9.22
C GLY A 88 -12.64 -3.09 8.02
N VAL A 89 -13.19 -3.12 6.80
CA VAL A 89 -12.44 -2.87 5.54
C VAL A 89 -11.81 -1.47 5.49
N SER A 90 -12.36 -0.47 6.17
CA SER A 90 -11.72 0.86 6.27
C SER A 90 -10.38 0.85 7.01
N GLY A 91 -10.12 -0.17 7.82
CA GLY A 91 -8.86 -0.38 8.55
C GLY A 91 -7.85 -1.27 7.86
N THR A 92 -8.08 -1.63 6.59
CA THR A 92 -7.19 -2.48 5.79
C THR A 92 -6.55 -1.67 4.68
N MET A 93 -5.69 -2.26 3.86
CA MET A 93 -5.04 -1.56 2.74
C MET A 93 -6.03 -0.97 1.71
N GLN A 94 -7.30 -1.40 1.71
CA GLN A 94 -8.30 -1.04 0.68
C GLN A 94 -8.40 0.46 0.35
N PRO A 95 -8.48 1.39 1.33
CA PRO A 95 -8.62 2.82 1.04
C PRO A 95 -7.37 3.44 0.41
N LEU A 96 -6.22 2.79 0.59
CA LEU A 96 -4.91 3.27 0.11
C LEU A 96 -4.61 2.80 -1.32
N LEU A 97 -5.24 1.69 -1.76
CA LEU A 97 -4.91 1.04 -3.03
C LEU A 97 -4.98 1.98 -4.23
N SER A 98 -6.10 2.69 -4.42
CA SER A 98 -6.27 3.57 -5.59
C SER A 98 -5.35 4.78 -5.57
N ILE A 99 -4.97 5.26 -4.38
CA ILE A 99 -4.02 6.37 -4.24
C ILE A 99 -2.63 5.89 -4.66
N GLY A 100 -2.23 4.72 -4.16
CA GLY A 100 -0.96 4.09 -4.46
C GLY A 100 -0.81 3.74 -5.93
N ASP A 101 -1.86 3.18 -6.52
CA ASP A 101 -1.91 2.82 -7.93
C ASP A 101 -1.68 4.06 -8.82
N ALA A 102 -2.45 5.13 -8.60
CA ALA A 102 -2.29 6.39 -9.35
C ALA A 102 -0.91 7.04 -9.13
N LEU A 103 -0.35 6.92 -7.92
CA LEU A 103 0.97 7.45 -7.59
C LEU A 103 2.08 6.68 -8.33
N LEU A 104 2.02 5.35 -8.33
CA LEU A 104 2.97 4.49 -9.05
C LEU A 104 2.88 4.71 -10.56
N GLU A 105 1.67 4.82 -11.11
CA GLU A 105 1.47 5.14 -12.53
C GLU A 105 2.11 6.49 -12.91
N ARG A 106 1.89 7.53 -12.09
CA ARG A 106 2.45 8.85 -12.32
C ARG A 106 3.98 8.83 -12.26
N ILE A 107 4.56 8.31 -11.18
CA ILE A 107 6.02 8.34 -10.97
C ILE A 107 6.72 7.42 -11.97
N GLY A 108 6.21 6.20 -12.16
CA GLY A 108 6.72 5.25 -13.15
C GLY A 108 6.63 5.80 -14.57
N GLY A 109 5.50 6.42 -14.93
CA GLY A 109 5.33 7.06 -16.24
C GLY A 109 6.32 8.20 -16.48
N LEU A 110 6.50 9.09 -15.50
CA LEU A 110 7.50 10.16 -15.60
C LEU A 110 8.93 9.62 -15.68
N TRP A 111 9.23 8.56 -14.92
CA TRP A 111 10.53 7.90 -14.96
C TRP A 111 10.82 7.27 -16.33
N ILE A 112 9.85 6.60 -16.95
CA ILE A 112 9.97 6.07 -18.32
C ILE A 112 10.27 7.21 -19.30
N LEU A 113 9.47 8.29 -19.28
CA LEU A 113 9.63 9.41 -20.20
C LEU A 113 10.97 10.14 -20.03
N ALA A 114 11.49 10.21 -18.81
CA ALA A 114 12.81 10.79 -18.54
C ALA A 114 13.96 9.88 -18.98
N THR A 115 13.75 8.56 -19.02
CA THR A 115 14.79 7.57 -19.32
C THR A 115 14.86 7.24 -20.81
N PHE A 116 13.72 7.17 -21.50
CA PHE A 116 13.62 6.75 -22.89
C PHE A 116 13.21 7.91 -23.79
N GLU A 117 14.19 8.62 -24.35
CA GLU A 117 13.95 9.68 -25.31
C GLU A 117 13.30 9.12 -26.59
N GLY A 118 12.19 9.74 -27.03
CA GLY A 118 11.49 9.34 -28.25
C GLY A 118 10.68 8.04 -28.16
N ILE A 119 10.39 7.54 -26.95
CA ILE A 119 9.61 6.32 -26.75
C ILE A 119 8.24 6.37 -27.47
N ARG A 120 7.88 5.28 -28.17
CA ARG A 120 6.57 5.20 -28.82
C ARG A 120 5.48 4.98 -27.78
N ARG A 121 4.26 5.45 -28.08
CA ARG A 121 3.10 5.32 -27.19
C ARG A 121 2.83 3.88 -26.74
N GLU A 122 3.00 2.92 -27.63
CA GLU A 122 2.75 1.49 -27.37
C GLU A 122 3.81 0.88 -26.44
N GLU A 123 5.06 1.29 -26.60
CA GLU A 123 6.19 0.88 -25.75
C GLU A 123 6.03 1.49 -24.35
N TYR A 124 5.69 2.78 -24.28
CA TYR A 124 5.36 3.46 -23.02
C TYR A 124 4.24 2.72 -22.28
N ALA A 125 3.14 2.39 -22.96
CA ALA A 125 2.02 1.69 -22.35
C ALA A 125 2.42 0.29 -21.85
N SER A 126 3.22 -0.44 -22.62
CA SER A 126 3.71 -1.77 -22.24
C SER A 126 4.65 -1.73 -21.03
N LEU A 127 5.59 -0.79 -21.01
CA LEU A 127 6.51 -0.60 -19.88
C LEU A 127 5.75 -0.17 -18.62
N LEU A 128 4.82 0.77 -18.75
CA LEU A 128 4.02 1.22 -17.62
C LEU A 128 3.19 0.06 -17.05
N ALA A 129 2.54 -0.73 -17.91
CA ALA A 129 1.77 -1.90 -17.50
C ALA A 129 2.64 -2.97 -16.83
N LEU A 130 3.89 -3.14 -17.26
CA LEU A 130 4.85 -4.04 -16.61
C LEU A 130 5.21 -3.55 -15.20
N LEU A 131 5.61 -2.27 -15.09
CA LEU A 131 6.01 -1.64 -13.82
C LEU A 131 4.89 -1.65 -12.77
N THR A 132 3.63 -1.55 -13.21
CA THR A 132 2.45 -1.55 -12.31
C THR A 132 1.75 -2.91 -12.22
N SER A 133 2.30 -3.94 -12.86
CA SER A 133 1.72 -5.29 -12.83
C SER A 133 1.76 -5.89 -11.43
N ASP A 134 0.73 -6.65 -11.08
CA ASP A 134 0.63 -7.25 -9.76
C ASP A 134 1.79 -8.22 -9.47
N THR A 135 2.24 -8.97 -10.48
CA THR A 135 3.38 -9.89 -10.34
C THR A 135 4.68 -9.13 -10.06
N ALA A 136 4.96 -8.04 -10.77
CA ALA A 136 6.19 -7.27 -10.55
C ALA A 136 6.20 -6.63 -9.15
N LEU A 137 5.09 -5.99 -8.76
CA LEU A 137 4.97 -5.38 -7.44
C LEU A 137 4.97 -6.41 -6.30
N CYS A 138 4.40 -7.60 -6.50
CA CYS A 138 4.46 -8.66 -5.51
C CYS A 138 5.91 -9.14 -5.28
N ARG A 139 6.74 -9.22 -6.34
CA ARG A 139 8.18 -9.51 -6.20
C ARG A 139 8.92 -8.47 -5.38
N VAL A 140 8.60 -7.17 -5.54
CA VAL A 140 9.17 -6.12 -4.68
C VAL A 140 8.91 -6.44 -3.20
N LEU A 141 7.67 -6.78 -2.84
CA LEU A 141 7.33 -7.14 -1.46
C LEU A 141 8.04 -8.42 -0.98
N ARG A 142 8.08 -9.45 -1.82
CA ARG A 142 8.58 -10.78 -1.48
C ARG A 142 10.10 -10.83 -1.43
N ASP A 143 10.75 -10.41 -2.50
CA ASP A 143 12.17 -10.68 -2.74
C ASP A 143 13.05 -9.56 -2.17
N HIS A 144 12.58 -8.31 -2.27
CA HIS A 144 13.34 -7.12 -1.91
C HIS A 144 13.01 -6.66 -0.49
N TRP A 145 11.74 -6.39 -0.20
CA TRP A 145 11.33 -5.97 1.14
C TRP A 145 11.37 -7.15 2.12
N ARG A 146 11.13 -8.37 1.63
CA ARG A 146 11.02 -9.61 2.43
C ARG A 146 9.96 -9.52 3.52
N LEU A 147 8.84 -8.86 3.19
CA LEU A 147 7.73 -8.62 4.12
C LEU A 147 6.43 -9.34 3.72
N GLU A 148 6.46 -10.21 2.71
CA GLU A 148 5.27 -10.96 2.25
C GLU A 148 4.57 -11.70 3.40
N HIS A 149 5.35 -12.33 4.28
CA HIS A 149 4.83 -13.08 5.43
C HIS A 149 4.16 -12.21 6.50
N MET A 150 4.33 -10.89 6.44
CA MET A 150 3.68 -9.96 7.36
C MET A 150 2.28 -9.57 6.91
N VAL A 151 1.85 -9.91 5.68
CA VAL A 151 0.52 -9.55 5.18
C VAL A 151 -0.54 -10.44 5.83
N LEU A 152 -1.47 -9.83 6.56
CA LEU A 152 -2.61 -10.50 7.17
C LEU A 152 -3.72 -10.69 6.13
N THR A 153 -4.15 -11.94 5.95
CA THR A 153 -5.21 -12.37 5.04
C THR A 153 -6.23 -13.26 5.77
N ASP A 154 -7.30 -13.66 5.10
CA ASP A 154 -8.25 -14.69 5.54
C ASP A 154 -7.56 -15.98 6.03
N ALA A 155 -6.50 -16.42 5.34
CA ALA A 155 -5.70 -17.57 5.79
C ALA A 155 -5.10 -17.35 7.19
N SER A 156 -4.61 -16.13 7.47
CA SER A 156 -4.13 -15.78 8.81
C SER A 156 -5.28 -15.63 9.82
N ALA A 157 -6.44 -15.10 9.40
CA ALA A 157 -7.62 -14.96 10.26
C ALA A 157 -8.12 -16.32 10.77
N ASP A 158 -8.12 -17.34 9.90
CA ASP A 158 -8.45 -18.73 10.25
C ASP A 158 -7.45 -19.34 11.24
N LEU A 159 -6.17 -18.97 11.15
CA LEU A 159 -5.15 -19.42 12.09
C LEU A 159 -5.27 -18.73 13.46
N PHE A 160 -5.68 -17.46 13.49
CA PHE A 160 -5.95 -16.72 14.73
C PHE A 160 -7.22 -17.22 15.42
N SER A 161 -8.28 -17.54 14.67
CA SER A 161 -9.56 -18.00 15.23
C SER A 161 -9.47 -19.39 15.87
N ARG A 162 -8.62 -20.29 15.34
CA ARG A 162 -8.45 -21.67 15.83
C ARG A 162 -7.59 -21.83 17.10
N GLN A 163 -7.40 -20.77 17.90
CA GLN A 163 -6.62 -20.72 19.15
C GLN A 163 -5.12 -21.09 19.05
N ARG A 164 -4.63 -21.75 18.00
CA ARG A 164 -3.22 -22.16 17.83
C ARG A 164 -2.25 -20.97 17.86
N LEU A 165 -2.62 -19.81 17.31
CA LEU A 165 -1.80 -18.58 17.32
C LEU A 165 -2.15 -17.60 18.46
N SER A 166 -3.15 -17.89 19.30
CA SER A 166 -3.44 -17.07 20.48
C SER A 166 -2.31 -17.11 21.51
N THR A 167 -1.47 -18.15 21.44
CA THR A 167 -0.30 -18.31 22.30
C THR A 167 0.93 -17.64 21.69
N THR A 168 1.78 -17.10 22.56
CA THR A 168 3.11 -16.56 22.24
C THR A 168 3.90 -17.45 21.28
N LYS A 169 3.90 -18.77 21.53
CA LYS A 169 4.66 -19.75 20.74
C LYS A 169 4.05 -19.95 19.35
N GLY A 170 2.73 -19.97 19.25
CA GLY A 170 2.02 -20.09 17.97
C GLY A 170 2.35 -18.93 17.04
N LEU A 171 2.22 -17.69 17.52
CA LEU A 171 2.53 -16.51 16.71
C LEU A 171 4.01 -16.47 16.29
N MET A 172 4.94 -16.79 17.18
CA MET A 172 6.37 -16.86 16.84
C MET A 172 6.66 -17.97 15.82
N SER A 173 5.98 -19.12 15.93
CA SER A 173 6.06 -20.20 14.95
C SER A 173 5.60 -19.70 13.58
N TRP A 174 4.44 -19.05 13.48
CA TRP A 174 3.93 -18.48 12.23
C TRP A 174 4.86 -17.42 11.62
N LEU A 175 5.36 -16.48 12.43
CA LEU A 175 6.34 -15.48 11.99
C LEU A 175 7.66 -16.12 11.54
N SER A 176 8.11 -17.19 12.21
CA SER A 176 9.33 -17.93 11.83
C SER A 176 9.13 -18.82 10.59
N GLN A 177 7.91 -19.31 10.36
CA GLN A 177 7.54 -20.09 9.18
C GLN A 177 7.47 -19.22 7.93
N GLY A 178 7.15 -17.92 8.05
CA GLY A 178 7.25 -16.96 6.97
C GLY A 178 8.66 -16.82 6.37
N ASN A 179 9.70 -17.16 7.15
CA ASN A 179 11.10 -17.21 6.69
C ASN A 179 11.53 -18.61 6.18
N ALA A 180 10.71 -19.64 6.40
CA ALA A 180 10.94 -20.99 5.91
C ALA A 180 10.17 -21.16 4.58
N SER A 181 10.90 -21.52 3.53
CA SER A 181 10.52 -21.56 2.12
C SER A 181 9.41 -22.56 1.74
N GLY A 182 8.26 -22.54 2.42
CA GLY A 182 7.16 -23.50 2.20
C GLY A 182 5.79 -23.06 2.67
N VAL A 183 5.60 -21.83 3.14
CA VAL A 183 4.24 -21.28 3.37
C VAL A 183 3.63 -20.89 2.03
N GLN A 184 2.33 -21.16 1.88
CA GLN A 184 1.52 -20.80 0.72
C GLN A 184 1.85 -19.37 0.28
N SER A 185 2.40 -19.22 -0.93
CA SER A 185 2.75 -17.93 -1.52
C SER A 185 1.55 -17.00 -1.46
N LEU A 186 1.76 -15.76 -1.02
CA LEU A 186 0.70 -14.75 -1.05
C LEU A 186 0.27 -14.57 -2.52
N PRO A 187 -1.05 -14.51 -2.81
CA PRO A 187 -1.49 -14.21 -4.16
C PRO A 187 -0.91 -12.88 -4.64
N ASP A 188 -0.37 -12.85 -5.87
CA ASP A 188 0.28 -11.67 -6.44
C ASP A 188 -0.53 -10.37 -6.25
N PRO A 189 -1.86 -10.33 -6.48
CA PRO A 189 -2.65 -9.11 -6.29
C PRO A 189 -2.63 -8.58 -4.85
N TYR A 190 -2.47 -9.45 -3.85
CA TYR A 190 -2.47 -9.05 -2.44
C TYR A 190 -1.11 -8.42 -2.09
N GLY A 191 -0.03 -9.01 -2.59
CA GLY A 191 1.32 -8.45 -2.42
C GLY A 191 1.48 -7.11 -3.15
N ALA A 192 0.99 -7.04 -4.39
CA ALA A 192 0.92 -5.79 -5.14
C ALA A 192 0.11 -4.71 -4.43
N GLY A 193 -1.04 -5.10 -3.86
CA GLY A 193 -1.88 -4.22 -3.05
C GLY A 193 -1.13 -3.63 -1.87
N CYS A 194 -0.29 -4.43 -1.20
CA CYS A 194 0.56 -3.95 -0.10
C CYS A 194 1.58 -2.90 -0.58
N VAL A 195 2.24 -3.10 -1.72
CA VAL A 195 3.19 -2.11 -2.26
C VAL A 195 2.48 -0.81 -2.65
N LYS A 196 1.34 -0.92 -3.34
CA LYS A 196 0.47 0.24 -3.66
C LYS A 196 0.10 1.00 -2.39
N ALA A 197 -0.42 0.30 -1.39
CA ALA A 197 -0.81 0.90 -0.12
C ALA A 197 0.36 1.53 0.64
N MET A 198 1.57 0.95 0.57
CA MET A 198 2.76 1.53 1.18
C MET A 198 3.14 2.86 0.53
N ALA A 199 3.17 2.93 -0.80
CA ALA A 199 3.46 4.19 -1.50
C ALA A 199 2.45 5.30 -1.13
N ALA A 200 1.16 4.93 -1.02
CA ALA A 200 0.13 5.84 -0.53
C ALA A 200 0.33 6.24 0.94
N ALA A 201 0.73 5.31 1.82
CA ALA A 201 1.00 5.62 3.21
C ALA A 201 2.14 6.64 3.34
N VAL A 202 3.24 6.44 2.61
CA VAL A 202 4.37 7.40 2.59
C VAL A 202 3.92 8.77 2.08
N LEU A 203 3.11 8.82 1.01
CA LEU A 203 2.52 10.07 0.52
C LEU A 203 1.71 10.79 1.60
N LEU A 204 0.83 10.06 2.28
CA LEU A 204 -0.06 10.66 3.29
C LEU A 204 0.67 10.99 4.61
N GLU A 205 1.82 10.38 4.91
CA GLU A 205 2.58 10.69 6.12
C GLU A 205 3.60 11.80 5.90
N HIS A 206 4.30 11.76 4.77
CA HIS A 206 5.51 12.55 4.53
C HIS A 206 5.43 13.45 3.28
N GLY A 207 4.30 13.42 2.56
CA GLY A 207 4.06 14.28 1.40
C GLY A 207 4.66 13.75 0.09
N GLY A 208 4.43 14.50 -0.98
CA GLY A 208 4.75 14.10 -2.35
C GLY A 208 6.22 13.79 -2.60
N ASP A 209 7.13 14.64 -2.11
CA ASP A 209 8.57 14.52 -2.38
C ASP A 209 9.16 13.24 -1.75
N ALA A 210 8.74 12.92 -0.52
CA ALA A 210 9.13 11.70 0.17
C ALA A 210 8.56 10.44 -0.52
N ALA A 211 7.31 10.50 -0.98
CA ALA A 211 6.70 9.39 -1.72
C ALA A 211 7.38 9.15 -3.07
N GLU A 212 7.75 10.23 -3.77
CA GLU A 212 8.51 10.14 -5.03
C GLU A 212 9.88 9.52 -4.81
N HIS A 213 10.60 9.96 -3.78
CA HIS A 213 11.88 9.38 -3.40
C HIS A 213 11.73 7.89 -3.07
N PHE A 214 10.78 7.54 -2.20
CA PHE A 214 10.50 6.16 -1.81
C PHE A 214 10.19 5.26 -3.00
N VAL A 215 9.32 5.68 -3.94
CA VAL A 215 9.01 4.87 -5.11
C VAL A 215 10.25 4.68 -5.99
N LYS A 216 11.07 5.71 -6.18
CA LYS A 216 12.28 5.63 -7.00
C LYS A 216 13.40 4.80 -6.35
N SER A 217 13.49 4.74 -5.02
CA SER A 217 14.54 3.97 -4.33
C SER A 217 14.08 2.56 -3.96
N GLU A 218 12.84 2.40 -3.50
CA GLU A 218 12.35 1.16 -2.88
C GLU A 218 11.44 0.32 -3.78
N VAL A 219 10.99 0.85 -4.92
CA VAL A 219 10.04 0.14 -5.81
C VAL A 219 10.62 -0.02 -7.21
N LEU A 220 10.83 1.08 -7.94
CA LEU A 220 11.20 1.06 -9.36
C LEU A 220 12.45 0.25 -9.70
N PRO A 221 13.53 0.25 -8.89
CA PRO A 221 14.74 -0.53 -9.18
C PRO A 221 14.52 -2.06 -9.15
N TYR A 222 13.36 -2.50 -8.65
CA TYR A 222 13.08 -3.88 -8.30
C TYR A 222 11.87 -4.48 -9.05
N VAL A 223 11.25 -3.71 -9.96
CA VAL A 223 10.13 -4.17 -10.81
C VAL A 223 10.57 -4.69 -12.19
N LEU A 224 11.86 -4.59 -12.54
CA LEU A 224 12.43 -5.03 -13.81
C LEU A 224 13.35 -6.24 -13.66
#